data_AF-A0A1F8B8X1-F1
#
_entry.id   AF-A0A1F8B8X1-F1
#
_cell.length_a   1.000
_cell.length_b   1.000
_cell.length_c   1.000
_cell.angle_alpha   90.00
_cell.angle_beta   90.00
_cell.angle_gamma   90.00
#
_symmetry.space_group_name_H-M   'P 1'
#
loop_
_entity.id
_entity.type
_entity.pdbx_description
1 polymer ?
#
loop_
_entity_poly.entity_id
_entity_poly.type
_entity_poly.pdbx_seq_one_letter_code
_entity_poly.pdbx_strand_id
1 'polypeptide(L)'
;MSINNPADLEITPVLPPVVPLPSETRFVKQLNPEDMALLQQQWDTFNQLRTAIVLENPIQRRTQQGGVDLPQGTLLHGTSYDLEKLQKIKDLGIISGELVGVPEDSETHFCADFFRVPEDMTVSQYLEWCSQPVVKGMLKTKRGEFNYLPTPGKPGQQIAYIIDTGDPRLQSLTKYDAYGSDSHERMESIVNVLPREIDPTPSRTTSAILIGIPGNFISGVVVADTILAEEVQKIKQVMGEKTLVYRTNGKVV
;
A
#
# COMPACT_ATOMS: atom_id res chain seq x y z
N MET A 1 -37.80 28.96 -40.61
CA MET A 1 -36.94 28.88 -39.41
C MET A 1 -36.63 27.42 -39.17
N SER A 2 -35.51 26.93 -39.68
CA SER A 2 -35.02 25.59 -39.38
C SER A 2 -34.11 25.67 -38.18
N ILE A 3 -34.42 24.86 -37.17
CA ILE A 3 -33.67 24.74 -35.93
C ILE A 3 -32.54 23.76 -36.22
N ASN A 4 -31.28 24.22 -36.13
CA ASN A 4 -30.12 23.35 -36.28
C ASN A 4 -30.07 22.37 -35.11
N ASN A 5 -29.99 21.09 -35.45
CA ASN A 5 -29.77 19.97 -34.55
C ASN A 5 -28.30 20.01 -34.09
N PRO A 6 -27.97 20.09 -32.79
CA PRO A 6 -26.59 19.98 -32.34
C PRO A 6 -26.23 18.50 -32.31
N ALA A 7 -25.66 18.03 -33.43
CA ALA A 7 -25.01 16.73 -33.48
C ALA A 7 -23.83 16.73 -32.50
N ASP A 8 -23.90 15.79 -31.55
CA ASP A 8 -22.81 15.06 -30.91
C ASP A 8 -21.40 15.62 -31.16
N LEU A 9 -20.93 16.43 -30.22
CA LEU A 9 -19.51 16.61 -30.00
C LEU A 9 -18.97 15.27 -29.50
N GLU A 10 -18.49 14.43 -30.41
CA GLU A 10 -17.63 13.30 -30.07
C GLU A 10 -16.37 13.84 -29.37
N ILE A 11 -16.41 13.85 -28.04
CA ILE A 11 -15.21 14.07 -27.24
C ILE A 11 -14.37 12.81 -27.42
N THR A 12 -13.44 12.83 -28.38
CA THR A 12 -12.43 11.79 -28.50
C THR A 12 -11.60 11.84 -27.20
N PRO A 13 -11.61 10.81 -26.35
CA PRO A 13 -10.82 10.84 -25.13
C PRO A 13 -9.35 10.91 -25.53
N VAL A 14 -8.70 12.02 -25.21
CA VAL A 14 -7.24 12.13 -25.33
C VAL A 14 -6.66 11.12 -24.36
N LEU A 15 -6.10 10.04 -24.88
CA LEU A 15 -5.40 9.05 -24.06
C LEU A 15 -4.24 9.76 -23.35
N PRO A 16 -4.07 9.55 -22.04
CA PRO A 16 -2.93 10.10 -21.33
C PRO A 16 -1.62 9.62 -21.99
N PRO A 17 -0.55 10.43 -21.94
CA PRO A 17 0.74 10.03 -22.49
C PRO A 17 1.24 8.77 -21.78
N VAL A 18 1.67 7.78 -22.56
CA VAL A 18 2.31 6.56 -22.05
C VAL A 18 3.65 6.94 -21.43
N VAL A 19 3.85 6.60 -20.16
CA VAL A 19 5.10 6.82 -19.43
C VAL A 19 5.92 5.53 -19.53
N PRO A 20 7.12 5.51 -20.14
CA PRO A 20 7.91 4.28 -20.17
C PRO A 20 8.24 3.82 -18.74
N LEU A 21 8.34 2.50 -18.55
CA LEU A 21 8.88 1.94 -17.31
C LEU A 21 10.29 2.52 -17.04
N PRO A 22 10.71 2.65 -15.76
CA PRO A 22 12.03 3.15 -15.41
C PRO A 22 13.14 2.39 -16.13
N SER A 23 14.19 3.08 -16.56
CA SER A 23 15.32 2.45 -17.25
C SER A 23 16.08 1.45 -16.37
N GLU A 24 15.96 1.62 -15.06
CA GLU A 24 16.53 0.78 -14.01
C GLU A 24 15.70 -0.47 -13.74
N THR A 25 14.53 -0.64 -14.39
CA THR A 25 13.64 -1.78 -14.18
C THR A 25 14.39 -3.08 -14.42
N ARG A 26 14.42 -3.94 -13.40
CA ARG A 26 14.98 -5.28 -13.50
C ARG A 26 13.86 -6.25 -13.80
N PHE A 27 13.94 -6.90 -14.95
CA PHE A 27 13.04 -8.00 -15.31
C PHE A 27 13.68 -9.31 -14.89
N VAL A 28 13.45 -9.74 -13.65
CA VAL A 28 13.89 -11.10 -13.25
C VAL A 28 12.94 -12.18 -13.76
N LYS A 29 11.71 -11.80 -14.11
CA LYS A 29 10.71 -12.65 -14.74
C LYS A 29 10.38 -12.20 -16.16
N GLN A 30 10.29 -13.16 -17.08
CA GLN A 30 9.82 -12.91 -18.44
C GLN A 30 8.30 -12.80 -18.45
N LEU A 31 7.80 -11.64 -18.87
CA LEU A 31 6.36 -11.38 -19.01
C LEU A 31 5.90 -11.67 -20.45
N ASN A 32 4.69 -12.21 -20.59
CA ASN A 32 4.03 -12.29 -21.89
C ASN A 32 3.53 -10.88 -22.32
N PRO A 33 3.13 -10.67 -23.59
CA PRO A 33 2.67 -9.36 -24.06
C PRO A 33 1.48 -8.78 -23.28
N GLU A 34 0.55 -9.61 -22.81
CA GLU A 34 -0.63 -9.17 -22.06
C GLU A 34 -0.26 -8.72 -20.65
N ASP A 35 0.69 -9.38 -20.00
CA ASP A 35 1.22 -9.03 -18.69
C ASP A 35 2.06 -7.78 -18.75
N MET A 36 2.86 -7.63 -19.81
CA MET A 36 3.59 -6.40 -20.06
C MET A 36 2.64 -5.22 -20.28
N ALA A 37 1.55 -5.43 -21.02
CA ALA A 37 0.54 -4.40 -21.23
C ALA A 37 -0.17 -4.02 -19.92
N LEU A 38 -0.46 -5.01 -19.05
CA LEU A 38 -1.02 -4.75 -17.73
C LEU A 38 -0.05 -3.99 -16.83
N LEU A 39 1.22 -4.40 -16.78
CA LEU A 39 2.26 -3.72 -16.01
C LEU A 39 2.40 -2.26 -16.46
N GLN A 40 2.44 -2.03 -17.77
CA GLN A 40 2.47 -0.69 -18.36
C GLN A 40 1.23 0.13 -18.00
N GLN A 41 0.03 -0.46 -18.09
CA GLN A 41 -1.23 0.19 -17.68
C GLN A 41 -1.21 0.60 -16.20
N GLN A 42 -0.73 -0.28 -15.31
CA GLN A 42 -0.62 0.01 -13.88
C GLN A 42 0.44 1.08 -13.61
N TRP A 43 1.54 1.09 -14.35
CA TRP A 43 2.57 2.13 -14.27
C TRP A 43 2.06 3.50 -14.71
N ASP A 44 1.31 3.56 -15.81
CA ASP A 44 0.70 4.81 -16.28
C ASP A 44 -0.32 5.34 -15.24
N THR A 45 -1.15 4.44 -14.69
CA THR A 45 -2.10 4.74 -13.62
C THR A 45 -1.39 5.27 -12.37
N PHE A 46 -0.32 4.61 -11.95
CA PHE A 46 0.50 5.02 -10.81
C PHE A 46 1.06 6.43 -11.01
N ASN A 47 1.63 6.73 -12.18
CA ASN A 47 2.18 8.04 -12.48
C ASN A 47 1.12 9.14 -12.54
N GLN A 48 -0.06 8.83 -13.10
CA GLN A 48 -1.19 9.74 -13.08
C GLN A 48 -1.58 10.08 -11.63
N LEU A 49 -1.76 9.06 -10.79
CA LEU A 49 -2.19 9.22 -9.39
C LEU A 49 -1.13 9.89 -8.53
N ARG A 50 0.16 9.67 -8.78
CA ARG A 50 1.27 10.34 -8.07
C ARG A 50 1.21 11.87 -8.20
N THR A 51 0.68 12.39 -9.30
CA THR A 51 0.51 13.83 -9.53
C THR A 51 -0.82 14.38 -8.99
N ALA A 52 -1.71 13.50 -8.50
CA ALA A 52 -3.00 13.91 -8.00
C ALA A 52 -2.88 14.70 -6.70
N ILE A 53 -3.68 15.76 -6.58
CA ILE A 53 -3.81 16.51 -5.34
C ILE A 53 -4.76 15.72 -4.42
N VAL A 54 -4.27 15.34 -3.24
CA VAL A 54 -5.07 14.75 -2.18
C VAL A 54 -5.42 15.86 -1.19
N LEU A 55 -6.64 16.36 -1.27
CA LEU A 55 -7.06 17.53 -0.49
C LEU A 55 -7.33 17.18 0.97
N GLU A 56 -7.79 15.97 1.22
CA GLU A 56 -8.29 15.53 2.53
C GLU A 56 -7.68 14.18 2.90
N ASN A 57 -7.32 14.04 4.17
CA ASN A 57 -6.91 12.76 4.75
C ASN A 57 -8.14 12.12 5.42
N PRO A 58 -8.71 11.04 4.86
CA PRO A 58 -9.94 10.47 5.40
C PRO A 58 -9.74 9.84 6.78
N ILE A 59 -8.54 9.31 7.07
CA ILE A 59 -8.20 8.80 8.41
C ILE A 59 -8.22 9.96 9.41
N GLN A 60 -7.60 11.09 9.07
CA GLN A 60 -7.62 12.28 9.93
C GLN A 60 -9.05 12.72 10.29
N ARG A 61 -9.95 12.73 9.31
CA ARG A 61 -11.36 13.05 9.55
C ARG A 61 -12.01 12.03 10.50
N ARG A 62 -11.81 10.72 10.27
CA ARG A 62 -12.39 9.65 11.09
C ARG A 62 -11.88 9.70 12.53
N THR A 63 -10.58 9.92 12.74
CA THR A 63 -9.98 10.07 14.07
C THR A 63 -10.58 11.27 14.82
N GLN A 64 -10.75 12.43 14.15
CA GLN A 64 -11.34 13.62 14.77
C GLN A 64 -12.81 13.43 15.18
N GLN A 65 -13.52 12.53 14.49
CA GLN A 65 -14.91 12.19 14.78
C GLN A 65 -15.05 11.07 15.83
N GLY A 66 -13.93 10.56 16.37
CA GLY A 66 -13.92 9.41 17.29
C GLY A 66 -14.33 8.09 16.64
N GLY A 67 -14.20 8.00 15.31
CA GLY A 67 -14.53 6.82 14.52
C GLY A 67 -13.37 5.83 14.40
N VAL A 68 -13.56 4.84 13.53
CA VAL A 68 -12.56 3.82 13.19
C VAL A 68 -11.46 4.43 12.30
N ASP A 69 -10.21 4.34 12.74
CA ASP A 69 -9.06 4.88 11.99
C ASP A 69 -8.62 3.97 10.84
N LEU A 70 -8.84 2.65 10.96
CA LEU A 70 -8.47 1.65 9.96
C LEU A 70 -9.72 0.86 9.52
N PRO A 71 -10.46 1.31 8.50
CA PRO A 71 -11.53 0.53 7.91
C PRO A 71 -10.97 -0.76 7.32
N GLN A 72 -11.81 -1.78 7.23
CA GLN A 72 -11.49 -3.03 6.55
C GLN A 72 -10.90 -2.76 5.16
N GLY A 73 -9.82 -3.46 4.83
CA GLY A 73 -9.13 -3.30 3.54
C GLY A 73 -8.02 -2.23 3.54
N THR A 74 -7.89 -1.43 4.60
CA THR A 74 -6.75 -0.51 4.78
C THR A 74 -5.44 -1.28 4.65
N LEU A 75 -4.44 -0.70 3.98
CA LEU A 75 -3.14 -1.33 3.77
C LEU A 75 -2.10 -0.75 4.72
N LEU A 76 -1.21 -1.61 5.21
CA LEU A 76 -0.04 -1.23 5.99
C LEU A 76 1.24 -1.79 5.38
N HIS A 77 2.26 -0.96 5.28
CA HIS A 77 3.60 -1.37 4.85
C HIS A 77 4.62 -1.01 5.93
N GLY A 78 5.29 -2.02 6.49
CA GLY A 78 6.27 -1.85 7.56
C GLY A 78 7.70 -1.82 7.06
N THR A 79 8.54 -0.96 7.64
CA THR A 79 9.98 -0.91 7.34
C THR A 79 10.78 -0.41 8.55
N SER A 80 12.10 -0.52 8.48
CA SER A 80 12.98 0.15 9.45
C SER A 80 12.93 1.66 9.27
N TYR A 81 12.94 2.40 10.38
CA TYR A 81 13.09 3.84 10.34
C TYR A 81 14.45 4.20 9.73
N ASP A 82 14.40 5.01 8.69
CA ASP A 82 15.55 5.62 8.04
C ASP A 82 15.06 6.88 7.35
N LEU A 83 15.75 8.01 7.55
CA LEU A 83 15.26 9.31 7.08
C LEU A 83 15.34 9.42 5.54
N GLU A 84 16.36 8.83 4.92
CA GLU A 84 16.48 8.82 3.46
C GLU A 84 15.39 7.97 2.82
N LYS A 85 15.12 6.79 3.38
CA LYS A 85 14.02 5.92 2.95
C LYS A 85 12.66 6.59 3.13
N LEU A 86 12.45 7.30 4.25
CA LEU A 86 11.24 8.08 4.48
C LEU A 86 11.02 9.12 3.38
N GLN A 87 12.06 9.88 3.02
CA GLN A 87 11.99 10.87 1.95
C GLN A 87 11.66 10.21 0.60
N LYS A 88 12.32 9.10 0.27
CA LYS A 88 12.03 8.33 -0.96
C LYS A 88 10.58 7.85 -1.02
N ILE A 89 10.07 7.30 0.08
CA ILE A 89 8.68 6.83 0.16
C ILE A 89 7.69 8.01 0.05
N LYS A 90 8.03 9.16 0.61
CA LYS A 90 7.20 10.36 0.47
C LYS A 90 7.13 10.87 -0.98
N ASP A 91 8.25 10.83 -1.69
CA ASP A 91 8.37 11.40 -3.04
C ASP A 91 7.88 10.45 -4.14
N LEU A 92 8.15 9.15 -3.99
CA LEU A 92 7.79 8.13 -4.96
C LEU A 92 6.52 7.39 -4.54
N GLY A 93 6.52 6.89 -3.31
CA GLY A 93 5.54 5.94 -2.81
C GLY A 93 6.20 4.65 -2.34
N ILE A 94 5.36 3.68 -2.00
CA ILE A 94 5.78 2.31 -1.72
C ILE A 94 5.67 1.57 -3.04
N ILE A 95 6.81 1.26 -3.65
CA ILE A 95 6.88 0.66 -4.99
C ILE A 95 7.70 -0.61 -4.98
N SER A 96 7.43 -1.49 -5.95
CA SER A 96 8.21 -2.70 -6.17
C SER A 96 9.68 -2.37 -6.36
N GLY A 97 10.53 -3.15 -5.71
CA GLY A 97 11.97 -3.10 -5.81
C GLY A 97 12.46 -3.21 -7.25
N GLU A 98 11.82 -4.05 -8.07
CA GLU A 98 12.24 -4.28 -9.46
C GLU A 98 12.22 -2.99 -10.28
N LEU A 99 11.28 -2.08 -10.02
CA LEU A 99 11.16 -0.78 -10.69
C LEU A 99 12.22 0.24 -10.25
N VAL A 100 12.90 -0.01 -9.13
CA VAL A 100 14.02 0.81 -8.61
C VAL A 100 15.35 0.08 -8.67
N GLY A 101 15.44 -0.98 -9.49
CA GLY A 101 16.68 -1.72 -9.70
C GLY A 101 17.09 -2.63 -8.55
N VAL A 102 16.18 -2.92 -7.61
CA VAL A 102 16.38 -3.91 -6.54
C VAL A 102 15.69 -5.20 -6.97
N PRO A 103 16.38 -6.34 -7.05
CA PRO A 103 15.70 -7.60 -7.33
C PRO A 103 14.76 -7.94 -6.18
N GLU A 104 13.50 -8.25 -6.50
CA GLU A 104 12.52 -8.75 -5.55
C GLU A 104 12.81 -10.22 -5.18
N ASP A 105 12.19 -10.67 -4.08
CA ASP A 105 12.18 -12.10 -3.80
C ASP A 105 11.41 -12.86 -4.88
N SER A 106 11.68 -14.16 -5.00
CA SER A 106 11.17 -14.97 -6.12
C SER A 106 9.64 -15.12 -6.14
N GLU A 107 8.93 -14.52 -5.19
CA GLU A 107 7.52 -14.69 -4.89
C GLU A 107 6.65 -13.65 -5.62
N THR A 108 6.79 -12.35 -5.37
CA THR A 108 5.86 -11.28 -5.79
C THR A 108 6.45 -10.28 -6.82
N HIS A 109 6.82 -10.77 -8.01
CA HIS A 109 7.38 -9.94 -9.09
C HIS A 109 6.53 -8.72 -9.43
N PHE A 110 7.20 -7.58 -9.57
CA PHE A 110 6.67 -6.25 -9.88
C PHE A 110 5.61 -5.74 -8.91
N CYS A 111 5.44 -6.38 -7.76
CA CYS A 111 4.50 -5.96 -6.73
C CYS A 111 5.21 -5.28 -5.56
N ALA A 112 4.47 -4.45 -4.84
CA ALA A 112 4.81 -4.06 -3.49
C ALA A 112 3.90 -4.80 -2.50
N ASP A 113 4.49 -5.27 -1.40
CA ASP A 113 3.79 -6.04 -0.38
C ASP A 113 3.20 -5.17 0.73
N PHE A 114 2.01 -5.55 1.16
CA PHE A 114 1.26 -4.89 2.21
C PHE A 114 0.58 -5.91 3.12
N PHE A 115 0.34 -5.51 4.36
CA PHE A 115 -0.66 -6.14 5.21
C PHE A 115 -2.00 -5.46 5.02
N ARG A 116 -3.08 -6.23 5.10
CA ARG A 116 -4.45 -5.76 4.96
C ARG A 116 -5.17 -5.88 6.28
N VAL A 117 -5.85 -4.80 6.67
CA VAL A 117 -6.69 -4.77 7.86
C VAL A 117 -7.94 -5.63 7.62
N PRO A 118 -8.21 -6.66 8.45
CA PRO A 118 -9.23 -7.67 8.16
C PRO A 118 -10.66 -7.20 8.46
N GLU A 119 -10.81 -6.25 9.37
CA GLU A 119 -12.10 -5.69 9.82
C GLU A 119 -11.89 -4.27 10.33
N ASP A 120 -12.97 -3.50 10.48
CA ASP A 120 -12.91 -2.15 11.02
C ASP A 120 -12.28 -2.12 12.43
N MET A 121 -11.13 -1.46 12.56
CA MET A 121 -10.37 -1.38 13.82
C MET A 121 -9.71 -0.01 14.03
N THR A 122 -9.43 0.34 15.29
CA THR A 122 -8.48 1.43 15.59
C THR A 122 -7.04 0.97 15.34
N VAL A 123 -6.11 1.93 15.25
CA VAL A 123 -4.66 1.61 15.15
C VAL A 123 -4.20 0.75 16.32
N SER A 124 -4.62 1.08 17.55
CA SER A 124 -4.25 0.29 18.74
C SER A 124 -4.78 -1.14 18.70
N GLN A 125 -6.04 -1.33 18.29
CA GLN A 125 -6.66 -2.65 18.18
C GLN A 125 -5.93 -3.51 17.15
N TYR A 126 -5.59 -2.95 15.98
CA TYR A 126 -4.90 -3.70 14.94
C TYR A 126 -3.48 -4.12 15.36
N LEU A 127 -2.71 -3.22 16.00
CA LEU A 127 -1.34 -3.54 16.44
C LEU A 127 -1.32 -4.53 17.60
N GLU A 128 -2.31 -4.47 18.50
CA GLU A 128 -2.51 -5.50 19.52
C GLU A 128 -2.84 -6.85 18.87
N TRP A 129 -3.77 -6.88 17.93
CA TRP A 129 -4.14 -8.08 17.17
C TRP A 129 -2.94 -8.71 16.45
N CYS A 130 -2.08 -7.88 15.85
CA CYS A 130 -0.82 -8.30 15.22
C CYS A 130 0.15 -8.96 16.22
N SER A 131 0.10 -8.56 17.48
CA SER A 131 0.95 -9.07 18.56
C SER A 131 0.49 -10.41 19.11
N GLN A 132 -0.77 -10.77 18.87
CA GLN A 132 -1.33 -12.03 19.35
C GLN A 132 -0.85 -13.22 18.51
N PRO A 133 -0.53 -14.36 19.13
CA PRO A 133 -0.14 -15.56 18.40
C PRO A 133 -1.30 -16.15 17.61
N VAL A 134 -0.99 -16.73 16.44
CA VAL A 134 -1.91 -17.61 15.69
C VAL A 134 -1.77 -19.02 16.23
N VAL A 135 -2.88 -19.60 16.68
CA VAL A 135 -2.95 -20.97 17.20
C VAL A 135 -3.45 -21.91 16.11
N LYS A 136 -2.64 -22.89 15.70
CA LYS A 136 -3.01 -23.97 14.78
C LYS A 136 -2.80 -25.32 15.47
N GLY A 137 -3.89 -25.89 16.00
CA GLY A 137 -3.81 -27.05 16.88
C GLY A 137 -2.97 -26.75 18.12
N MET A 138 -1.85 -27.48 18.30
CA MET A 138 -0.91 -27.24 19.41
C MET A 138 0.17 -26.21 19.09
N LEU A 139 0.31 -25.78 17.83
CA LEU A 139 1.36 -24.84 17.42
C LEU A 139 0.89 -23.40 17.65
N LYS A 140 1.74 -22.62 18.34
CA LYS A 140 1.59 -21.17 18.47
C LYS A 140 2.66 -20.50 17.62
N THR A 141 2.23 -19.77 16.60
CA THR A 141 3.12 -19.02 15.69
C THR A 141 2.79 -17.55 15.77
N LYS A 142 3.75 -16.69 15.40
CA LYS A 142 3.48 -15.25 15.30
C LYS A 142 2.77 -14.94 13.98
N ARG A 143 1.92 -13.92 13.99
CA ARG A 143 1.39 -13.32 12.76
C ARG A 143 2.52 -12.77 11.89
N GLY A 144 2.34 -12.78 10.58
CA GLY A 144 3.34 -12.26 9.65
C GLY A 144 3.62 -10.77 9.90
N GLU A 145 2.56 -10.02 10.14
CA GLU A 145 2.50 -8.62 10.55
C GLU A 145 3.50 -8.31 11.67
N PHE A 146 3.60 -9.19 12.69
CA PHE A 146 4.49 -9.00 13.82
C PHE A 146 5.95 -8.84 13.40
N ASN A 147 6.38 -9.44 12.29
CA ASN A 147 7.77 -9.37 11.85
C ASN A 147 8.11 -8.03 11.19
N TYR A 148 7.13 -7.34 10.62
CA TYR A 148 7.37 -6.17 9.78
C TYR A 148 6.78 -4.87 10.33
N LEU A 149 5.69 -4.94 11.10
CA LEU A 149 5.03 -3.77 11.68
C LEU A 149 5.60 -3.39 13.06
N PRO A 150 5.53 -2.10 13.45
CA PRO A 150 5.86 -1.64 14.80
C PRO A 150 4.75 -2.04 15.78
N THR A 151 4.90 -3.19 16.42
CA THR A 151 3.95 -3.70 17.42
C THR A 151 4.39 -3.42 18.86
N PRO A 152 3.47 -3.33 19.83
CA PRO A 152 3.81 -3.15 21.24
C PRO A 152 4.86 -4.16 21.75
N GLY A 153 5.86 -3.66 22.48
CA GLY A 153 6.92 -4.48 23.09
C GLY A 153 7.95 -5.06 22.10
N LYS A 154 7.84 -4.77 20.80
CA LYS A 154 8.83 -5.21 19.82
C LYS A 154 10.05 -4.28 19.82
N PRO A 155 11.28 -4.81 19.94
CA PRO A 155 12.49 -4.00 19.88
C PRO A 155 12.77 -3.53 18.44
N GLY A 156 13.50 -2.43 18.32
CA GLY A 156 13.95 -1.88 17.06
C GLY A 156 13.21 -0.60 16.66
N GLN A 157 13.84 0.20 15.80
CA GLN A 157 13.28 1.43 15.27
C GLN A 157 12.52 1.10 13.97
N GLN A 158 11.24 0.77 14.11
CA GLN A 158 10.35 0.45 12.99
C GLN A 158 9.28 1.52 12.80
N ILE A 159 8.85 1.67 11.56
CA ILE A 159 7.71 2.48 11.17
C ILE A 159 6.80 1.67 10.24
N ALA A 160 5.53 2.04 10.17
CA ALA A 160 4.63 1.52 9.16
C ALA A 160 3.80 2.64 8.55
N TYR A 161 3.61 2.60 7.25
CA TYR A 161 2.77 3.53 6.51
C TYR A 161 1.36 3.00 6.42
N ILE A 162 0.36 3.86 6.61
CA ILE A 162 -1.06 3.54 6.52
C ILE A 162 -1.60 4.14 5.23
N ILE A 163 -2.21 3.29 4.39
CA ILE A 163 -2.87 3.67 3.14
C ILE A 163 -4.35 3.36 3.28
N ASP A 164 -5.18 4.40 3.20
CA ASP A 164 -6.63 4.24 3.17
C ASP A 164 -7.10 3.87 1.75
N THR A 165 -7.52 2.63 1.57
CA THR A 165 -8.02 2.10 0.29
C THR A 165 -9.46 2.50 -0.01
N GLY A 166 -10.12 3.25 0.89
CA GLY A 166 -11.45 3.81 0.65
C GLY A 166 -11.49 4.88 -0.44
N ASP A 167 -10.34 5.42 -0.88
CA ASP A 167 -10.27 6.33 -2.02
C ASP A 167 -10.58 5.59 -3.34
N PRO A 168 -11.65 5.94 -4.07
CA PRO A 168 -12.01 5.26 -5.31
C PRO A 168 -10.90 5.30 -6.37
N ARG A 169 -10.00 6.28 -6.31
CA ARG A 169 -8.86 6.38 -7.23
C ARG A 169 -7.88 5.23 -7.03
N LEU A 170 -7.67 4.79 -5.79
CA LEU A 170 -6.76 3.68 -5.49
C LEU A 170 -7.31 2.33 -5.97
N GLN A 171 -8.62 2.18 -6.16
CA GLN A 171 -9.20 0.95 -6.70
C GLN A 171 -8.60 0.57 -8.06
N SER A 172 -8.20 1.56 -8.86
CA SER A 172 -7.55 1.33 -10.16
C SER A 172 -6.19 0.62 -10.04
N LEU A 173 -5.49 0.80 -8.92
CA LEU A 173 -4.23 0.13 -8.57
C LEU A 173 -4.46 -1.16 -7.79
N THR A 174 -5.40 -1.17 -6.85
CA THR A 174 -5.60 -2.31 -5.94
C THR A 174 -6.49 -3.42 -6.51
N LYS A 175 -7.17 -3.19 -7.64
CA LYS A 175 -8.06 -4.20 -8.27
C LYS A 175 -7.35 -5.48 -8.70
N TYR A 176 -6.03 -5.43 -8.93
CA TYR A 176 -5.23 -6.60 -9.30
C TYR A 176 -4.31 -7.04 -8.15
N ASP A 177 -4.80 -6.99 -6.92
CA ASP A 177 -4.08 -7.57 -5.79
C ASP A 177 -3.83 -9.06 -6.03
N ALA A 178 -2.57 -9.50 -6.05
CA ALA A 178 -2.23 -10.89 -6.36
C ALA A 178 -2.79 -11.90 -5.35
N TYR A 179 -3.08 -11.45 -4.12
CA TYR A 179 -3.70 -12.27 -3.07
C TYR A 179 -5.21 -12.08 -2.94
N GLY A 180 -5.81 -11.21 -3.77
CA GLY A 180 -7.26 -11.04 -3.87
C GLY A 180 -7.93 -12.22 -4.56
N SER A 181 -9.10 -12.63 -4.09
CA SER A 181 -9.86 -13.76 -4.64
C SER A 181 -10.24 -13.57 -6.11
N ASP A 182 -10.51 -12.33 -6.52
CA ASP A 182 -11.11 -12.01 -7.81
C ASP A 182 -10.06 -11.67 -8.89
N SER A 183 -8.81 -11.50 -8.48
CA SER A 183 -7.70 -11.04 -9.31
C SER A 183 -6.59 -12.08 -9.47
N HIS A 184 -6.66 -13.19 -8.74
CA HIS A 184 -5.65 -14.24 -8.78
C HIS A 184 -5.37 -14.72 -10.21
N GLU A 185 -6.41 -15.10 -10.97
CA GLU A 185 -6.27 -15.60 -12.35
C GLU A 185 -5.54 -14.60 -13.26
N ARG A 186 -5.77 -13.29 -13.09
CA ARG A 186 -5.10 -12.28 -13.92
C ARG A 186 -3.63 -12.07 -13.54
N MET A 187 -3.27 -12.42 -12.31
CA MET A 187 -1.98 -12.16 -11.67
C MET A 187 -1.07 -13.39 -11.60
N GLU A 188 -1.61 -14.60 -11.81
CA GLU A 188 -0.90 -15.89 -11.76
C GLU A 188 0.33 -15.94 -12.68
N SER A 189 0.27 -15.28 -13.85
CA SER A 189 1.40 -15.23 -14.78
C SER A 189 2.46 -14.22 -14.38
N ILE A 190 2.15 -13.24 -13.52
CA ILE A 190 3.08 -12.23 -13.02
C ILE A 190 3.71 -12.66 -11.68
N VAL A 191 2.92 -13.14 -10.73
CA VAL A 191 3.36 -13.54 -9.39
C VAL A 191 3.59 -15.06 -9.35
N ASN A 192 4.68 -15.53 -8.73
CA ASN A 192 5.03 -16.96 -8.73
C ASN A 192 4.36 -17.78 -7.62
N VAL A 193 3.56 -17.17 -6.75
CA VAL A 193 3.10 -17.80 -5.51
C VAL A 193 1.74 -18.47 -5.64
N LEU A 194 1.80 -19.81 -5.65
CA LEU A 194 0.82 -20.70 -5.03
C LEU A 194 0.55 -20.24 -3.59
N PRO A 195 -0.71 -20.05 -3.14
CA PRO A 195 -0.98 -19.78 -1.73
C PRO A 195 -0.25 -20.83 -0.90
N ARG A 196 0.66 -20.42 0.00
CA ARG A 196 1.33 -21.35 0.91
C ARG A 196 0.24 -22.22 1.52
N GLU A 197 0.26 -23.52 1.22
CA GLU A 197 -0.68 -24.55 1.74
C GLU A 197 -0.69 -24.65 3.28
N ILE A 198 0.05 -23.78 3.97
CA ILE A 198 0.20 -23.71 5.41
C ILE A 198 -0.90 -22.83 6.03
N ASP A 199 -1.62 -22.02 5.27
CA ASP A 199 -2.75 -21.24 5.79
C ASP A 199 -3.80 -21.00 4.69
N PRO A 200 -5.08 -21.37 4.87
CA PRO A 200 -6.16 -20.97 3.97
C PRO A 200 -6.62 -19.51 4.16
N THR A 201 -6.06 -18.79 5.15
CA THR A 201 -6.38 -17.38 5.46
C THR A 201 -5.48 -16.25 4.89
N PRO A 202 -4.31 -16.46 4.23
CA PRO A 202 -3.40 -15.40 3.84
C PRO A 202 -4.03 -14.42 2.84
N SER A 203 -5.01 -14.87 2.06
CA SER A 203 -5.75 -14.01 1.12
C SER A 203 -6.51 -12.85 1.78
N ARG A 204 -6.72 -12.87 3.10
CA ARG A 204 -7.47 -11.81 3.81
C ARG A 204 -6.59 -10.75 4.47
N THR A 205 -5.33 -11.05 4.77
CA THR A 205 -4.50 -10.18 5.61
C THR A 205 -3.19 -9.74 4.96
N THR A 206 -2.88 -10.25 3.76
CA THR A 206 -1.77 -9.77 2.92
C THR A 206 -2.27 -9.31 1.57
N SER A 207 -1.57 -8.36 0.98
CA SER A 207 -1.80 -7.86 -0.37
C SER A 207 -0.47 -7.68 -1.10
N ALA A 208 -0.47 -7.94 -2.39
CA ALA A 208 0.64 -7.67 -3.29
C ALA A 208 0.11 -6.86 -4.47
N ILE A 209 0.43 -5.57 -4.49
CA ILE A 209 -0.12 -4.60 -5.45
C ILE A 209 0.91 -4.35 -6.55
N LEU A 210 0.53 -4.59 -7.81
CA LEU A 210 1.35 -4.25 -8.97
C LEU A 210 1.83 -2.82 -8.91
N ILE A 211 3.10 -2.61 -9.22
CA ILE A 211 3.81 -1.33 -9.13
C ILE A 211 3.94 -0.82 -7.69
N GLY A 212 2.82 -0.66 -6.99
CA GLY A 212 2.72 -0.18 -5.62
C GLY A 212 1.74 0.99 -5.48
N ILE A 213 1.91 1.77 -4.40
CA ILE A 213 1.01 2.88 -4.04
C ILE A 213 1.78 4.20 -3.98
N PRO A 214 1.33 5.26 -4.67
CA PRO A 214 1.99 6.56 -4.64
C PRO A 214 2.01 7.22 -3.25
N GLY A 215 3.08 7.96 -2.95
CA GLY A 215 3.33 8.51 -1.61
C GLY A 215 2.29 9.55 -1.13
N ASN A 216 1.62 10.23 -2.05
CA ASN A 216 0.54 11.18 -1.75
C ASN A 216 -0.73 10.52 -1.17
N PHE A 217 -0.86 9.19 -1.25
CA PHE A 217 -1.96 8.42 -0.64
C PHE A 217 -1.61 7.84 0.75
N ILE A 218 -0.45 8.17 1.31
CA ILE A 218 -0.11 7.78 2.67
C ILE A 218 -0.87 8.68 3.66
N SER A 219 -1.87 8.10 4.30
CA SER A 219 -2.77 8.76 5.24
C SER A 219 -2.22 8.79 6.68
N GLY A 220 -1.29 7.91 7.01
CA GLY A 220 -0.71 7.89 8.36
C GLY A 220 0.61 7.15 8.44
N VAL A 221 1.29 7.33 9.57
CA VAL A 221 2.51 6.60 9.94
C VAL A 221 2.36 6.10 11.36
N VAL A 222 2.56 4.81 11.59
CA VAL A 222 2.78 4.24 12.91
C VAL A 222 4.28 4.23 13.20
N VAL A 223 4.70 4.65 14.38
CA VAL A 223 6.10 4.62 14.82
C VAL A 223 6.25 3.74 16.06
N ALA A 224 7.33 2.97 16.10
CA ALA A 224 7.70 2.21 17.29
C ALA A 224 7.95 3.13 18.50
N ASP A 225 7.77 2.59 19.71
CA ASP A 225 7.97 3.36 20.95
C ASP A 225 9.44 3.76 21.18
N THR A 226 10.36 3.08 20.49
CA THR A 226 11.80 3.37 20.46
C THR A 226 12.16 4.61 19.64
N ILE A 227 11.25 5.11 18.79
CA ILE A 227 11.46 6.32 17.98
C ILE A 227 11.33 7.55 18.88
N LEU A 228 12.39 8.37 18.93
CA LEU A 228 12.49 9.54 19.80
C LEU A 228 11.59 10.68 19.34
N ALA A 229 11.33 11.63 20.23
CA ALA A 229 10.40 12.73 19.95
C ALA A 229 10.89 13.61 18.78
N GLU A 230 12.19 13.88 18.70
CA GLU A 230 12.83 14.62 17.61
C GLU A 230 12.76 13.87 16.28
N GLU A 231 12.79 12.54 16.29
CA GLU A 231 12.62 11.71 15.09
C GLU A 231 11.16 11.77 14.62
N VAL A 232 10.19 11.75 15.54
CA VAL A 232 8.78 11.98 15.22
C VAL A 232 8.55 13.34 14.56
N GLN A 233 9.22 14.40 15.04
CA GLN A 233 9.12 15.72 14.41
C GLN A 233 9.67 15.71 12.97
N LYS A 234 10.79 15.02 12.72
CA LYS A 234 11.31 14.84 11.36
C LYS A 234 10.33 14.07 10.48
N ILE A 235 9.70 13.02 11.02
CA ILE A 235 8.68 12.26 10.28
C ILE A 235 7.53 13.16 9.86
N LYS A 236 7.00 13.97 10.78
CA LYS A 236 5.95 14.95 10.48
C LYS A 236 6.37 15.98 9.43
N GLN A 237 7.59 16.49 9.52
CA GLN A 237 8.11 17.45 8.57
C GLN A 237 8.19 16.89 7.16
N VAL A 238 8.66 15.65 7.00
CA VAL A 238 8.75 14.98 5.70
C VAL A 238 7.37 14.60 5.16
N MET A 239 6.53 13.98 5.99
CA MET A 239 5.23 13.47 5.56
C MET A 239 4.20 14.58 5.32
N GLY A 240 4.33 15.70 6.04
CA GLY A 240 3.45 16.85 6.00
C GLY A 240 2.42 16.85 7.13
N GLU A 241 1.91 18.03 7.46
CA GLU A 241 1.03 18.26 8.63
C GLU A 241 -0.29 17.50 8.60
N LYS A 242 -0.73 17.08 7.41
CA LYS A 242 -1.97 16.31 7.24
C LYS A 242 -1.79 14.82 7.53
N THR A 243 -0.57 14.30 7.54
CA THR A 243 -0.31 12.89 7.83
C THR A 243 -0.32 12.67 9.35
N LEU A 244 -1.18 11.76 9.81
CA LEU A 244 -1.23 11.42 11.22
C LEU A 244 -0.06 10.52 11.61
N VAL A 245 0.56 10.80 12.75
CA VAL A 245 1.62 9.96 13.31
C VAL A 245 1.11 9.30 14.58
N TYR A 246 1.08 7.97 14.61
CA TYR A 246 0.58 7.16 15.71
C TYR A 246 1.72 6.47 16.45
N ARG A 247 1.60 6.34 17.76
CA ARG A 247 2.38 5.39 18.57
C ARG A 247 1.76 3.99 18.51
N THR A 248 2.48 2.98 18.99
CA THR A 248 2.01 1.58 18.99
C THR A 248 0.74 1.39 19.83
N ASN A 249 0.51 2.26 20.82
CA ASN A 249 -0.70 2.31 21.63
C ASN A 249 -1.88 3.03 20.94
N GLY A 250 -1.75 3.42 19.67
CA GLY A 250 -2.76 4.13 18.89
C GLY A 250 -2.92 5.61 19.20
N LYS A 251 -2.11 6.20 20.09
CA LYS A 251 -2.16 7.64 20.36
C LYS A 251 -1.50 8.42 19.21
N VAL A 252 -2.19 9.43 18.70
CA VAL A 252 -1.61 10.41 17.78
C VAL A 252 -0.61 11.30 18.52
N VAL A 253 0.60 11.42 17.98
CA VAL A 253 1.72 12.20 18.53
C VAL A 253 2.21 13.24 17.56
#